data_AF-A0A5C8JJK6-F1
#
_entry.id   AF-A0A5C8JJK6-F1
#
_cell.length_a   1.000
_cell.length_b   1.000
_cell.length_c   1.000
_cell.angle_alpha   90.00
_cell.angle_beta   90.00
_cell.angle_gamma   90.00
#
_symmetry.space_group_name_H-M   'P 1'
#
loop_
_entity.id
_entity.type
_entity.pdbx_description
1 polymer ?
#
loop_
_entity_poly.entity_id
_entity_poly.type
_entity_poly.pdbx_seq_one_letter_code
_entity_poly.pdbx_strand_id
1 'polypeptide(L)'
;MATLPPGIEHFHPEDPWENAHQNFKHRFTPGASYSLCIPGNQSLLQDYNATTANMQWLIRNAIQTNTPLRAMGSNWSFSPVAMCHGGMLNTKGLNLRFKLANSSLSATFRQSGKNKDDLIFVQCGMSMLELNELLELQYRRCIMASGGSNGQSVAGATATGTHGGALYTGAVHDAIVGLHLVTGSNRHVWLERASAPVVSEEFVQALGAEAVRDDDMFHAAVVSFGSFGIIHGVLLQVEPLFLLQEFRFDHVPYTPALQRAIGELDMEALRVLLNKLAEESGLPENQQVRMPQQTESLKLYHLELALNPHHFEPGSKEKGIYIRTFYKIPCPPGYQPIHNRLESGRTFSPDLNGIISRVLEAAGPAGSMITIKPLVNALFKSTLRAAQPQPMTIGETFRHTRFKGQIASAALAVATEDVFRVTEVILELNKKQPFAGALALRFVKGTRALLGFTKFANSCVLEMDGVDAPFTRKFFSDVWHRLEVLQIPYTLHWGKLNFILNEQRVRHMYGNLQVDKWLQCRAALLDAPTRKVFTNDFMMQCGLDKSPAAPVA
;
A
#
# COMPACT_ATOMS: atom_id res chain seq x y z
N MET A 1 19.75 -12.01 34.32
CA MET A 1 19.04 -11.23 33.28
C MET A 1 17.73 -10.77 33.87
N ALA A 2 17.35 -9.50 33.70
CA ALA A 2 16.03 -9.05 34.16
C ALA A 2 14.95 -9.86 33.41
N THR A 3 13.96 -10.36 34.13
CA THR A 3 12.85 -11.12 33.55
C THR A 3 12.08 -10.21 32.59
N LEU A 4 11.80 -10.68 31.36
CA LEU A 4 10.99 -9.92 30.41
C LEU A 4 9.56 -9.75 30.94
N PRO A 5 8.92 -8.59 30.72
CA PRO A 5 7.49 -8.42 30.99
C PRO A 5 6.64 -9.48 30.26
N PRO A 6 5.52 -9.94 30.86
CA PRO A 6 4.57 -10.82 30.18
C PRO A 6 4.12 -10.24 28.83
N GLY A 7 4.16 -11.05 27.77
CA GLY A 7 3.84 -10.63 26.40
C GLY A 7 5.04 -10.07 25.61
N ILE A 8 6.26 -10.10 26.17
CA ILE A 8 7.51 -9.86 25.44
C ILE A 8 8.33 -11.14 25.42
N GLU A 9 8.72 -11.57 24.22
CA GLU A 9 9.61 -12.71 24.02
C GLU A 9 10.84 -12.28 23.23
N HIS A 10 11.99 -12.92 23.48
CA HIS A 10 13.14 -12.76 22.59
C HIS A 10 12.79 -13.31 21.20
N PHE A 11 13.15 -12.57 20.16
CA PHE A 11 13.04 -13.02 18.78
C PHE A 11 14.43 -13.21 18.20
N HIS A 12 14.67 -14.36 17.60
CA HIS A 12 15.93 -14.70 16.94
C HIS A 12 15.68 -14.76 15.43
N PRO A 13 15.78 -13.63 14.72
CA PRO A 13 15.68 -13.67 13.26
C PRO A 13 16.78 -14.57 12.69
N GLU A 14 16.49 -15.19 11.54
CA GLU A 14 17.51 -15.86 10.73
C GLU A 14 18.69 -14.90 10.49
N ASP A 15 19.92 -15.44 10.41
CA ASP A 15 21.12 -14.64 10.19
C ASP A 15 21.97 -15.22 9.04
N PRO A 16 22.01 -14.56 7.87
CA PRO A 16 21.34 -13.31 7.55
C PRO A 16 19.81 -13.47 7.41
N TRP A 17 19.07 -12.44 7.85
CA TRP A 17 17.63 -12.35 7.65
C TRP A 17 17.34 -11.97 6.20
N GLU A 18 16.24 -12.48 5.65
CA GLU A 18 15.81 -12.20 4.30
C GLU A 18 14.34 -11.74 4.28
N ASN A 19 14.02 -10.76 3.44
CA ASN A 19 12.66 -10.23 3.33
C ASN A 19 11.74 -11.19 2.56
N ALA A 20 10.41 -10.95 2.60
CA ALA A 20 9.43 -11.85 1.97
C ALA A 20 9.61 -12.05 0.46
N HIS A 21 10.29 -11.11 -0.22
CA HIS A 21 10.54 -11.14 -1.66
C HIS A 21 11.95 -11.62 -2.03
N GLN A 22 12.80 -11.96 -1.04
CA GLN A 22 14.16 -12.47 -1.25
C GLN A 22 15.05 -11.56 -2.11
N ASN A 23 14.82 -10.25 -2.04
CA ASN A 23 15.52 -9.26 -2.88
C ASN A 23 16.61 -8.48 -2.12
N PHE A 24 16.67 -8.62 -0.80
CA PHE A 24 17.80 -8.19 0.02
C PHE A 24 17.92 -8.98 1.32
N LYS A 25 19.11 -8.96 1.90
CA LYS A 25 19.43 -9.57 3.19
C LYS A 25 19.84 -8.50 4.20
N HIS A 26 19.58 -8.76 5.48
CA HIS A 26 19.91 -7.84 6.58
C HIS A 26 20.42 -8.61 7.79
N ARG A 27 21.27 -7.98 8.62
CA ARG A 27 21.73 -8.55 9.89
C ARG A 27 21.31 -7.63 11.04
N PHE A 28 20.60 -8.18 12.01
CA PHE A 28 20.23 -7.48 13.23
C PHE A 28 21.29 -7.69 14.31
N THR A 29 21.36 -6.78 15.28
CA THR A 29 22.22 -6.97 16.46
C THR A 29 21.73 -8.21 17.24
N PRO A 30 22.61 -9.19 17.53
CA PRO A 30 22.24 -10.37 18.31
C PRO A 30 21.64 -10.00 19.67
N GLY A 31 20.54 -10.66 20.04
CA GLY A 31 19.85 -10.43 21.32
C GLY A 31 19.02 -9.14 21.42
N ALA A 32 18.98 -8.32 20.36
CA ALA A 32 18.25 -7.03 20.35
C ALA A 32 16.83 -7.11 19.78
N SER A 33 16.38 -8.28 19.31
CA SER A 33 15.07 -8.44 18.66
C SER A 33 14.06 -9.12 19.57
N TYR A 34 12.79 -8.72 19.42
CA TYR A 34 11.69 -9.15 20.31
C TYR A 34 10.41 -9.42 19.52
N SER A 35 9.59 -10.34 20.03
CA SER A 35 8.20 -10.54 19.60
C SER A 35 7.27 -9.97 20.67
N LEU A 36 6.21 -9.28 20.23
CA LEU A 36 5.09 -8.91 21.09
C LEU A 36 3.93 -9.89 20.88
N CYS A 37 3.43 -10.38 22.01
CA CYS A 37 2.30 -11.30 22.10
C CYS A 37 1.21 -10.69 22.99
N ILE A 38 -0.02 -11.13 22.80
CA ILE A 38 -1.13 -10.76 23.69
C ILE A 38 -0.93 -11.42 25.05
N PRO A 39 -0.89 -10.67 26.17
CA PRO A 39 -0.52 -11.24 27.47
C PRO A 39 -1.54 -12.21 28.08
N GLY A 40 -2.81 -12.18 27.64
CA GLY A 40 -3.84 -13.14 28.06
C GLY A 40 -4.53 -12.76 29.40
N ASN A 41 -4.82 -11.48 29.58
CA ASN A 41 -5.54 -10.94 30.74
C ASN A 41 -7.06 -11.20 30.67
N GLN A 42 -7.80 -10.73 31.69
CA GLN A 42 -9.24 -11.00 31.83
C GLN A 42 -10.10 -10.31 30.76
N SER A 43 -9.63 -9.23 30.12
CA SER A 43 -10.35 -8.55 29.04
C SER A 43 -9.43 -8.05 27.93
N LEU A 44 -10.00 -7.90 26.73
CA LEU A 44 -9.27 -7.41 25.54
C LEU A 44 -8.69 -6.01 25.72
N LEU A 45 -9.35 -5.13 26.49
CA LEU A 45 -8.83 -3.79 26.77
C LEU A 45 -7.63 -3.83 27.73
N GLN A 46 -7.66 -4.70 28.74
CA GLN A 46 -6.50 -4.91 29.62
C GLN A 46 -5.31 -5.47 28.83
N ASP A 47 -5.55 -6.43 27.93
CA ASP A 47 -4.52 -6.94 27.03
C ASP A 47 -3.94 -5.88 26.10
N TYR A 48 -4.81 -5.04 25.55
CA TYR A 48 -4.39 -3.91 24.73
C TYR A 48 -3.48 -2.97 25.54
N ASN A 49 -3.92 -2.51 26.71
CA ASN A 49 -3.16 -1.58 27.54
C ASN A 49 -1.86 -2.19 28.09
N ALA A 50 -1.84 -3.48 28.43
CA ALA A 50 -0.61 -4.20 28.80
C ALA A 50 0.38 -4.27 27.62
N THR A 51 -0.13 -4.48 26.40
CA THR A 51 0.71 -4.42 25.19
C THR A 51 1.30 -3.01 24.97
N THR A 52 0.54 -1.94 25.26
CA THR A 52 1.05 -0.57 25.24
C THR A 52 2.23 -0.40 26.20
N ALA A 53 2.09 -0.89 27.44
CA ALA A 53 3.15 -0.86 28.45
C ALA A 53 4.39 -1.65 28.00
N ASN A 54 4.20 -2.79 27.33
CA ASN A 54 5.29 -3.57 26.74
C ASN A 54 6.05 -2.79 25.66
N MET A 55 5.33 -2.08 24.78
CA MET A 55 5.96 -1.20 23.78
C MET A 55 6.76 -0.07 24.43
N GLN A 56 6.23 0.55 25.49
CA GLN A 56 6.95 1.56 26.27
C GLN A 56 8.21 1.01 26.93
N TRP A 57 8.13 -0.21 27.49
CA TRP A 57 9.29 -0.91 28.07
C TRP A 57 10.37 -1.16 27.01
N LEU A 58 9.99 -1.61 25.82
CA LEU A 58 10.93 -1.83 24.71
C LEU A 58 11.60 -0.55 24.23
N ILE A 59 10.85 0.56 24.14
CA ILE A 59 11.43 1.87 23.83
C ILE A 59 12.42 2.29 24.93
N ARG A 60 12.08 2.10 26.21
CA ARG A 60 12.99 2.39 27.34
C ARG A 60 14.28 1.58 27.23
N ASN A 61 14.16 0.28 26.99
CA ASN A 61 15.29 -0.63 26.85
C ASN A 61 16.18 -0.23 25.66
N ALA A 62 15.56 0.11 24.52
CA ALA A 62 16.27 0.59 23.32
C ALA A 62 17.03 1.90 23.58
N ILE A 63 16.44 2.85 24.33
CA ILE A 63 17.12 4.09 24.74
C ILE A 63 18.31 3.77 25.66
N GLN A 64 18.09 2.97 26.70
CA GLN A 64 19.12 2.64 27.71
C GLN A 64 20.31 1.87 27.12
N THR A 65 20.05 1.01 26.14
CA THR A 65 21.09 0.23 25.45
C THR A 65 21.64 0.92 24.20
N ASN A 66 21.12 2.10 23.85
CA ASN A 66 21.45 2.82 22.62
C ASN A 66 21.29 1.94 21.35
N THR A 67 20.22 1.14 21.32
CA THR A 67 19.93 0.18 20.26
C THR A 67 18.78 0.70 19.40
N PRO A 68 18.96 0.95 18.09
CA PRO A 68 17.86 1.25 17.19
C PRO A 68 16.81 0.12 17.18
N LEU A 69 15.54 0.45 17.04
CA LEU A 69 14.46 -0.54 17.03
C LEU A 69 13.43 -0.16 15.97
N ARG A 70 12.96 -1.15 15.20
CA ARG A 70 11.90 -0.95 14.20
C ARG A 70 10.82 -2.01 14.33
N ALA A 71 9.56 -1.54 14.36
CA ALA A 71 8.40 -2.42 14.27
C ALA A 71 8.33 -3.06 12.89
N MET A 72 8.08 -4.36 12.86
CA MET A 72 7.99 -5.14 11.63
C MET A 72 6.78 -6.06 11.67
N GLY A 73 5.91 -5.91 10.66
CA GLY A 73 4.77 -6.77 10.42
C GLY A 73 5.15 -7.94 9.50
N SER A 74 4.55 -8.01 8.31
CA SER A 74 4.70 -9.16 7.41
C SER A 74 6.01 -9.26 6.62
N ASN A 75 6.96 -8.33 6.77
CA ASN A 75 8.25 -8.32 6.06
C ASN A 75 8.11 -8.14 4.52
N TRP A 76 7.09 -7.39 4.09
CA TRP A 76 6.65 -7.34 2.68
C TRP A 76 7.24 -6.18 1.84
N SER A 77 8.06 -5.32 2.43
CA SER A 77 8.69 -4.23 1.66
C SER A 77 9.85 -4.76 0.81
N PHE A 78 9.97 -4.27 -0.42
CA PHE A 78 11.14 -4.49 -1.28
C PHE A 78 12.31 -3.57 -0.90
N SER A 79 12.02 -2.42 -0.29
CA SER A 79 13.03 -1.51 0.24
C SER A 79 13.43 -1.87 1.68
N PRO A 80 14.62 -1.42 2.12
CA PRO A 80 15.05 -1.57 3.52
C PRO A 80 14.39 -0.53 4.46
N VAL A 81 13.25 0.06 4.07
CA VAL A 81 12.62 1.18 4.79
C VAL A 81 12.36 0.91 6.28
N ALA A 82 12.08 -0.35 6.63
CA ALA A 82 11.84 -0.78 8.01
C ALA A 82 13.07 -1.40 8.71
N MET A 83 14.24 -1.43 8.07
CA MET A 83 15.44 -2.07 8.60
C MET A 83 16.25 -1.11 9.48
N CYS A 84 16.96 -1.63 10.48
CA CYS A 84 17.94 -0.87 11.27
C CYS A 84 19.05 -1.81 11.76
N HIS A 85 20.19 -1.26 12.17
CA HIS A 85 21.31 -2.06 12.68
C HIS A 85 21.09 -2.64 14.09
N GLY A 86 20.03 -2.22 14.80
CA GLY A 86 19.68 -2.74 16.11
C GLY A 86 18.71 -3.93 16.03
N GLY A 87 17.55 -3.78 16.64
CA GLY A 87 16.55 -4.83 16.80
C GLY A 87 15.36 -4.75 15.84
N MET A 88 14.77 -5.90 15.57
CA MET A 88 13.42 -6.01 15.02
C MET A 88 12.41 -6.22 16.15
N LEU A 89 11.31 -5.47 16.10
CA LEU A 89 10.14 -5.71 16.91
C LEU A 89 9.05 -6.39 16.07
N ASN A 90 8.91 -7.71 16.20
CA ASN A 90 7.90 -8.48 15.51
C ASN A 90 6.52 -8.26 16.13
N THR A 91 5.60 -7.67 15.36
CA THR A 91 4.24 -7.32 15.81
C THR A 91 3.15 -8.25 15.29
N LYS A 92 3.50 -9.32 14.55
CA LYS A 92 2.50 -10.22 13.90
C LYS A 92 1.50 -10.84 14.87
N GLY A 93 1.89 -11.05 16.13
CA GLY A 93 1.02 -11.57 17.17
C GLY A 93 -0.05 -10.60 17.68
N LEU A 94 -0.01 -9.33 17.24
CA LEU A 94 -0.92 -8.28 17.70
C LEU A 94 -2.08 -8.09 16.72
N ASN A 95 -3.15 -8.87 16.89
CA ASN A 95 -4.32 -8.88 16.00
C ASN A 95 -5.66 -8.66 16.73
N LEU A 96 -5.66 -7.98 17.89
CA LEU A 96 -6.91 -7.60 18.55
C LEU A 96 -7.76 -6.66 17.68
N ARG A 97 -9.08 -6.71 17.87
CA ARG A 97 -10.07 -5.92 17.14
C ARG A 97 -11.19 -5.45 18.07
N PHE A 98 -11.73 -4.27 17.81
CA PHE A 98 -12.75 -3.64 18.62
C PHE A 98 -13.79 -2.95 17.74
N LYS A 99 -15.08 -3.22 18.00
CA LYS A 99 -16.17 -2.37 17.54
C LYS A 99 -16.33 -1.20 18.49
N LEU A 100 -16.73 -0.04 17.96
CA LEU A 100 -16.97 1.14 18.77
C LEU A 100 -18.41 1.14 19.29
N ALA A 101 -18.55 1.44 20.58
CA ALA A 101 -19.84 1.77 21.18
C ALA A 101 -20.20 3.23 20.90
N ASN A 102 -21.48 3.61 21.03
CA ASN A 102 -21.88 5.01 20.87
C ASN A 102 -21.19 5.95 21.85
N SER A 103 -20.86 5.47 23.06
CA SER A 103 -20.12 6.22 24.07
C SER A 103 -18.67 6.47 23.68
N SER A 104 -18.11 5.70 22.73
CA SER A 104 -16.74 5.87 22.24
C SER A 104 -16.62 6.93 21.14
N LEU A 105 -17.73 7.53 20.70
CA LEU A 105 -17.78 8.42 19.55
C LEU A 105 -17.93 9.88 19.98
N SER A 106 -17.18 10.75 19.31
CA SER A 106 -17.29 12.20 19.51
C SER A 106 -18.72 12.68 19.22
N ALA A 107 -19.10 13.82 19.80
CA ALA A 107 -20.39 14.46 19.47
C ALA A 107 -20.46 14.80 17.97
N THR A 108 -19.37 15.30 17.39
CA THR A 108 -19.25 15.65 15.97
C THR A 108 -19.50 14.44 15.07
N PHE A 109 -18.91 13.28 15.37
CA PHE A 109 -19.14 12.07 14.58
C PHE A 109 -20.60 11.63 14.63
N ARG A 110 -21.20 11.60 15.83
CA ARG A 110 -22.61 11.23 16.02
C ARG A 110 -23.57 12.16 15.28
N GLN A 111 -23.22 13.44 15.12
CA GLN A 111 -24.00 14.43 14.38
C GLN A 111 -23.76 14.41 12.86
N SER A 112 -22.70 13.73 12.39
CA SER A 112 -22.33 13.71 10.97
C SER A 112 -23.25 12.83 10.08
N GLY A 113 -24.15 12.06 10.69
CA GLY A 113 -24.99 11.08 9.99
C GLY A 113 -24.25 9.79 9.59
N LYS A 114 -22.94 9.67 9.90
CA LYS A 114 -22.15 8.46 9.68
C LYS A 114 -22.49 7.38 10.70
N ASN A 115 -22.34 6.12 10.31
CA ASN A 115 -22.64 4.98 11.17
C ASN A 115 -21.37 4.50 11.90
N LYS A 116 -21.51 4.22 13.20
CA LYS A 116 -20.45 3.61 14.01
C LYS A 116 -19.97 2.25 13.49
N ASP A 117 -20.85 1.51 12.81
CA ASP A 117 -20.54 0.20 12.23
C ASP A 117 -19.66 0.33 10.99
N ASP A 118 -19.44 1.55 10.50
CA ASP A 118 -18.50 1.87 9.44
C ASP A 118 -17.09 2.19 9.99
N LEU A 119 -16.87 1.89 11.27
CA LEU A 119 -15.58 2.02 11.95
C LEU A 119 -15.13 0.67 12.53
N ILE A 120 -13.85 0.35 12.36
CA ILE A 120 -13.21 -0.79 13.02
C ILE A 120 -11.86 -0.37 13.59
N PHE A 121 -11.61 -0.68 14.86
CA PHE A 121 -10.32 -0.46 15.50
C PHE A 121 -9.56 -1.78 15.58
N VAL A 122 -8.36 -1.83 15.02
CA VAL A 122 -7.54 -3.06 14.95
C VAL A 122 -6.11 -2.80 15.39
N GLN A 123 -5.46 -3.83 15.94
CA GLN A 123 -4.03 -3.78 16.24
C GLN A 123 -3.17 -3.86 14.98
N CYS A 124 -1.97 -3.32 15.10
CA CYS A 124 -1.01 -3.12 14.02
C CYS A 124 -0.56 -4.40 13.28
N GLY A 125 -0.61 -5.55 13.95
CA GLY A 125 -0.13 -6.84 13.46
C GLY A 125 -1.12 -7.60 12.60
N MET A 126 -2.43 -7.29 12.71
CA MET A 126 -3.48 -7.90 11.89
C MET A 126 -3.13 -7.79 10.41
N SER A 127 -3.23 -8.89 9.66
CA SER A 127 -2.98 -8.86 8.21
C SER A 127 -4.17 -8.25 7.45
N MET A 128 -3.91 -7.66 6.28
CA MET A 128 -4.98 -7.18 5.39
C MET A 128 -5.91 -8.33 4.96
N LEU A 129 -5.37 -9.53 4.78
CA LEU A 129 -6.14 -10.75 4.51
C LEU A 129 -7.10 -11.08 5.65
N GLU A 130 -6.60 -11.15 6.88
CA GLU A 130 -7.41 -11.41 8.08
C GLU A 130 -8.46 -10.32 8.30
N LEU A 131 -8.11 -9.05 8.07
CA LEU A 131 -9.03 -7.93 8.16
C LEU A 131 -10.19 -8.06 7.15
N ASN A 132 -9.90 -8.38 5.89
CA ASN A 132 -10.95 -8.60 4.88
C ASN A 132 -11.89 -9.73 5.29
N GLU A 133 -11.35 -10.89 5.64
CA GLU A 133 -12.17 -12.05 6.03
C GLU A 133 -13.05 -11.74 7.26
N LEU A 134 -12.47 -11.07 8.25
CA LEU A 134 -13.19 -10.61 9.43
C LEU A 134 -14.36 -9.67 9.06
N LEU A 135 -14.09 -8.65 8.25
CA LEU A 135 -15.08 -7.65 7.86
C LEU A 135 -16.22 -8.29 7.04
N GLU A 136 -15.88 -9.13 6.08
CA GLU A 136 -16.83 -9.70 5.13
C GLU A 136 -17.71 -10.77 5.78
N LEU A 137 -17.11 -11.67 6.58
CA LEU A 137 -17.83 -12.78 7.21
C LEU A 137 -18.57 -12.38 8.49
N GLN A 138 -17.98 -11.54 9.34
CA GLN A 138 -18.55 -11.25 10.67
C GLN A 138 -19.33 -9.93 10.71
N TYR A 139 -18.93 -8.95 9.91
CA TYR A 139 -19.46 -7.58 10.03
C TYR A 139 -20.26 -7.11 8.83
N ARG A 140 -20.27 -7.87 7.72
CA ARG A 140 -20.88 -7.45 6.45
C ARG A 140 -20.37 -6.07 6.04
N ARG A 141 -19.05 -5.91 6.13
CA ARG A 141 -18.29 -4.72 5.77
C ARG A 141 -17.13 -5.09 4.86
N CYS A 142 -16.48 -4.10 4.26
CA CYS A 142 -15.27 -4.26 3.46
C CYS A 142 -14.36 -3.04 3.58
N ILE A 143 -13.06 -3.22 3.32
CA ILE A 143 -12.10 -2.10 3.26
C ILE A 143 -12.39 -1.21 2.05
N MET A 144 -12.04 0.07 2.12
CA MET A 144 -12.37 1.03 1.05
C MET A 144 -11.42 0.98 -0.16
N ALA A 145 -10.21 0.45 0.06
CA ALA A 145 -9.15 0.28 -0.92
C ALA A 145 -8.30 -0.93 -0.54
N SER A 146 -7.70 -1.60 -1.53
CA SER A 146 -6.89 -2.82 -1.31
C SER A 146 -5.66 -2.81 -2.21
N GLY A 147 -4.58 -3.46 -1.77
CA GLY A 147 -3.43 -3.76 -2.62
C GLY A 147 -3.70 -4.92 -3.57
N GLY A 148 -2.86 -5.09 -4.59
CA GLY A 148 -2.90 -6.28 -5.46
C GLY A 148 -2.49 -7.59 -4.75
N SER A 149 -1.95 -7.49 -3.53
CA SER A 149 -1.66 -8.61 -2.62
C SER A 149 -1.92 -8.15 -1.20
N ASN A 150 -2.61 -8.96 -0.40
CA ASN A 150 -3.05 -8.60 0.95
C ASN A 150 -2.28 -9.32 2.08
N GLY A 151 -1.01 -9.67 1.84
CA GLY A 151 -0.15 -10.31 2.85
C GLY A 151 0.46 -9.39 3.89
N GLN A 152 0.38 -8.07 3.71
CA GLN A 152 0.94 -7.09 4.64
C GLN A 152 0.11 -7.00 5.93
N SER A 153 0.76 -6.62 7.04
CA SER A 153 0.02 -6.17 8.23
C SER A 153 -0.62 -4.82 7.95
N VAL A 154 -1.73 -4.50 8.63
CA VAL A 154 -2.45 -3.23 8.47
C VAL A 154 -1.51 -2.06 8.65
N ALA A 155 -0.68 -2.04 9.71
CA ALA A 155 0.27 -0.96 9.95
C ALA A 155 1.39 -0.90 8.89
N GLY A 156 1.88 -2.05 8.41
CA GLY A 156 2.91 -2.07 7.37
C GLY A 156 2.38 -1.60 6.01
N ALA A 157 1.15 -1.99 5.67
CA ALA A 157 0.47 -1.59 4.45
C ALA A 157 0.26 -0.07 4.42
N THR A 158 -0.31 0.49 5.48
CA THR A 158 -0.65 1.90 5.53
C THR A 158 0.59 2.79 5.65
N ALA A 159 1.55 2.43 6.50
CA ALA A 159 2.75 3.25 6.74
C ALA A 159 3.66 3.42 5.50
N THR A 160 3.53 2.56 4.49
CA THR A 160 4.32 2.62 3.25
C THR A 160 3.51 2.97 2.00
N GLY A 161 2.21 3.25 2.16
CA GLY A 161 1.35 3.71 1.08
C GLY A 161 0.77 2.61 0.19
N THR A 162 0.55 1.38 0.68
CA THR A 162 -0.12 0.33 -0.11
C THR A 162 -1.37 0.89 -0.79
N HIS A 163 -1.54 0.58 -2.07
CA HIS A 163 -2.59 1.12 -2.91
C HIS A 163 -3.11 0.06 -3.89
N GLY A 164 -4.30 0.32 -4.44
CA GLY A 164 -4.87 -0.41 -5.57
C GLY A 164 -5.06 0.52 -6.75
N GLY A 165 -6.15 0.31 -7.47
CA GLY A 165 -6.66 1.25 -8.48
C GLY A 165 -7.95 1.93 -8.04
N ALA A 166 -8.17 2.11 -6.73
CA ALA A 166 -9.38 2.69 -6.15
C ALA A 166 -9.51 4.19 -6.50
N LEU A 167 -10.08 4.47 -7.67
CA LEU A 167 -10.04 5.73 -8.40
C LEU A 167 -10.51 6.92 -7.56
N TYR A 168 -11.56 6.74 -6.76
CA TYR A 168 -12.19 7.82 -5.99
C TYR A 168 -11.93 7.75 -4.48
N THR A 169 -11.30 6.68 -4.00
CA THR A 169 -11.01 6.47 -2.57
C THR A 169 -9.63 6.99 -2.19
N GLY A 170 -8.61 6.64 -2.98
CA GLY A 170 -7.20 6.82 -2.63
C GLY A 170 -6.50 5.50 -2.28
N ALA A 171 -5.40 5.59 -1.54
CA ALA A 171 -4.62 4.45 -1.08
C ALA A 171 -5.19 3.88 0.24
N VAL A 172 -4.67 2.75 0.71
CA VAL A 172 -5.21 2.05 1.89
C VAL A 172 -5.14 2.93 3.16
N HIS A 173 -4.10 3.77 3.30
CA HIS A 173 -3.97 4.67 4.45
C HIS A 173 -4.98 5.82 4.46
N ASP A 174 -5.63 6.14 3.33
CA ASP A 174 -6.64 7.20 3.27
C ASP A 174 -7.95 6.78 3.98
N ALA A 175 -8.13 5.50 4.29
CA ALA A 175 -9.21 5.00 5.14
C ALA A 175 -8.97 5.21 6.64
N ILE A 176 -7.78 5.64 7.06
CA ILE A 176 -7.48 5.87 8.48
C ILE A 176 -8.22 7.11 8.97
N VAL A 177 -8.86 6.98 10.12
CA VAL A 177 -9.52 8.09 10.82
C VAL A 177 -8.99 8.30 12.24
N GLY A 178 -8.16 7.41 12.75
CA GLY A 178 -7.43 7.58 14.01
C GLY A 178 -6.26 6.61 14.14
N LEU A 179 -5.23 7.00 14.87
CA LEU A 179 -4.04 6.19 15.16
C LEU A 179 -3.76 6.18 16.66
N HIS A 180 -3.43 5.02 17.20
CA HIS A 180 -2.81 4.92 18.53
C HIS A 180 -1.31 4.67 18.35
N LEU A 181 -0.48 5.63 18.80
CA LEU A 181 0.97 5.63 18.62
C LEU A 181 1.67 5.60 19.98
N VAL A 182 2.59 4.65 20.17
CA VAL A 182 3.51 4.65 21.31
C VAL A 182 4.77 5.42 20.94
N THR A 183 4.90 6.62 21.50
CA THR A 183 5.84 7.67 21.09
C THR A 183 6.99 7.88 22.06
N GLY A 184 7.06 7.10 23.13
CA GLY A 184 8.14 7.19 24.11
C GLY A 184 8.04 6.12 25.20
N SER A 185 9.01 6.11 26.09
CA SER A 185 9.03 5.17 27.23
C SER A 185 7.94 5.44 28.28
N ASN A 186 7.26 6.59 28.20
CA ASN A 186 6.24 7.06 29.13
C ASN A 186 5.17 7.88 28.41
N ARG A 187 5.13 7.85 27.07
CA ARG A 187 4.20 8.64 26.26
C ARG A 187 3.63 7.80 25.12
N HIS A 188 2.33 7.93 24.93
CA HIS A 188 1.61 7.40 23.79
C HIS A 188 0.39 8.29 23.56
N VAL A 189 -0.02 8.39 22.30
CA VAL A 189 -1.03 9.35 21.86
C VAL A 189 -2.13 8.66 21.07
N TRP A 190 -3.36 9.12 21.25
CA TRP A 190 -4.41 8.97 20.26
C TRP A 190 -4.34 10.16 19.31
N LEU A 191 -4.14 9.89 18.02
CA LEU A 191 -3.97 10.89 16.99
C LEU A 191 -5.12 10.82 15.97
N GLU A 192 -5.84 11.92 15.81
CA GLU A 192 -6.90 12.09 14.80
C GLU A 192 -6.89 13.51 14.23
N ARG A 193 -7.70 13.75 13.19
CA ARG A 193 -7.86 15.07 12.59
C ARG A 193 -8.66 15.99 13.51
N ALA A 194 -8.18 17.21 13.72
CA ALA A 194 -8.93 18.27 14.39
C ALA A 194 -10.20 18.64 13.60
N SER A 195 -10.12 18.60 12.27
CA SER A 195 -11.25 18.97 11.40
C SER A 195 -12.37 17.92 11.38
N ALA A 196 -12.12 16.70 11.88
CA ALA A 196 -13.06 15.59 11.81
C ALA A 196 -12.82 14.59 12.97
N PRO A 197 -13.02 15.01 14.23
CA PRO A 197 -12.79 14.16 15.39
C PRO A 197 -13.78 12.98 15.39
N VAL A 198 -13.29 11.77 15.62
CA VAL A 198 -14.09 10.55 15.53
C VAL A 198 -14.42 10.00 16.91
N VAL A 199 -13.45 9.94 17.80
CA VAL A 199 -13.62 9.30 19.11
C VAL A 199 -13.85 10.31 20.22
N SER A 200 -14.51 9.86 21.29
CA SER A 200 -14.74 10.66 22.49
C SER A 200 -13.53 10.67 23.41
N GLU A 201 -13.54 11.56 24.42
CA GLU A 201 -12.50 11.56 25.46
C GLU A 201 -12.51 10.26 26.26
N GLU A 202 -13.68 9.66 26.50
CA GLU A 202 -13.80 8.40 27.24
C GLU A 202 -13.08 7.25 26.52
N PHE A 203 -13.12 7.23 25.18
CA PHE A 203 -12.36 6.25 24.40
C PHE A 203 -10.85 6.46 24.59
N VAL A 204 -10.38 7.70 24.50
CA VAL A 204 -8.96 8.03 24.66
C VAL A 204 -8.48 7.69 26.09
N GLN A 205 -9.29 8.01 27.10
CA GLN A 205 -9.02 7.68 28.50
C GLN A 205 -8.99 6.16 28.74
N ALA A 206 -9.85 5.39 28.08
CA ALA A 206 -9.84 3.93 28.17
C ALA A 206 -8.53 3.31 27.65
N LEU A 207 -7.90 3.94 26.65
CA LEU A 207 -6.55 3.57 26.17
C LEU A 207 -5.43 4.06 27.09
N GLY A 208 -5.71 5.04 27.96
CA GLY A 208 -4.71 5.75 28.78
C GLY A 208 -3.83 6.73 28.00
N ALA A 209 -4.23 7.10 26.77
CA ALA A 209 -3.42 7.89 25.86
C ALA A 209 -3.64 9.40 26.02
N GLU A 210 -2.70 10.21 25.52
CA GLU A 210 -2.89 11.65 25.33
C GLU A 210 -3.66 11.91 24.02
N ALA A 211 -4.70 12.74 24.05
CA ALA A 211 -5.43 13.15 22.84
C ALA A 211 -4.63 14.20 22.05
N VAL A 212 -4.27 13.88 20.81
CA VAL A 212 -3.70 14.82 19.84
C VAL A 212 -4.68 14.93 18.67
N ARG A 213 -5.35 16.07 18.57
CA ARG A 213 -6.25 16.40 17.47
C ARG A 213 -5.62 17.49 16.61
N ASP A 214 -4.96 17.09 15.53
CA ASP A 214 -4.21 18.00 14.66
C ASP A 214 -4.11 17.38 13.25
N ASP A 215 -4.56 18.13 12.25
CA ASP A 215 -4.62 17.66 10.86
C ASP A 215 -3.23 17.42 10.26
N ASP A 216 -2.29 18.33 10.50
CA ASP A 216 -0.93 18.23 9.96
C ASP A 216 -0.17 17.06 10.60
N MET A 217 -0.29 16.92 11.92
CA MET A 217 0.27 15.80 12.68
C MET A 217 -0.31 14.46 12.20
N PHE A 218 -1.63 14.39 12.06
CA PHE A 218 -2.32 13.21 11.56
C PHE A 218 -1.83 12.84 10.15
N HIS A 219 -1.79 13.81 9.25
CA HIS A 219 -1.34 13.60 7.87
C HIS A 219 0.16 13.30 7.76
N ALA A 220 0.99 13.69 8.74
CA ALA A 220 2.39 13.29 8.80
C ALA A 220 2.55 11.82 9.24
N ALA A 221 1.74 11.38 10.20
CA ALA A 221 1.91 10.08 10.85
C ALA A 221 1.34 8.88 10.07
N VAL A 222 0.32 9.08 9.23
CA VAL A 222 -0.35 7.99 8.48
C VAL A 222 0.57 7.28 7.48
N VAL A 223 1.48 8.03 6.83
CA VAL A 223 2.56 7.49 5.99
C VAL A 223 3.88 7.88 6.63
N SER A 224 4.20 7.20 7.73
CA SER A 224 5.40 7.45 8.54
C SER A 224 6.48 6.40 8.36
N PHE A 225 6.20 5.34 7.60
CA PHE A 225 7.07 4.18 7.40
C PHE A 225 7.60 3.57 8.73
N GLY A 226 6.94 3.82 9.87
CA GLY A 226 7.36 3.35 11.21
C GLY A 226 8.35 4.25 11.94
N SER A 227 8.46 5.53 11.56
CA SER A 227 9.45 6.48 12.11
C SER A 227 8.93 7.38 13.25
N PHE A 228 7.62 7.36 13.50
CA PHE A 228 6.92 8.16 14.51
C PHE A 228 6.72 7.40 15.84
N GLY A 229 7.47 6.31 16.06
CA GLY A 229 7.27 5.38 17.16
C GLY A 229 6.65 4.07 16.68
N ILE A 230 5.93 3.39 17.57
CA ILE A 230 5.24 2.14 17.25
C ILE A 230 3.75 2.44 17.05
N ILE A 231 3.24 2.22 15.84
CA ILE A 231 1.78 2.17 15.61
C ILE A 231 1.27 0.94 16.34
N HIS A 232 0.41 1.12 17.33
CA HIS A 232 -0.17 0.03 18.10
C HIS A 232 -1.57 -0.34 17.60
N GLY A 233 -2.38 0.68 17.29
CA GLY A 233 -3.73 0.49 16.76
C GLY A 233 -4.06 1.48 15.65
N VAL A 234 -4.95 1.06 14.76
CA VAL A 234 -5.45 1.84 13.62
C VAL A 234 -6.96 1.78 13.62
N LEU A 235 -7.61 2.94 13.61
CA LEU A 235 -9.05 3.06 13.40
C LEU A 235 -9.31 3.35 11.93
N LEU A 236 -9.99 2.41 11.27
CA LEU A 236 -10.28 2.44 9.86
C LEU A 236 -11.76 2.74 9.63
N GLN A 237 -12.02 3.60 8.65
CA GLN A 237 -13.29 3.68 7.97
C GLN A 237 -13.43 2.45 7.06
N VAL A 238 -14.60 1.82 7.09
CA VAL A 238 -14.99 0.70 6.23
C VAL A 238 -16.32 1.02 5.54
N GLU A 239 -16.70 0.23 4.55
CA GLU A 239 -17.94 0.39 3.80
C GLU A 239 -18.86 -0.83 3.96
N PRO A 240 -20.20 -0.67 3.79
CA PRO A 240 -21.11 -1.80 3.61
C PRO A 240 -20.58 -2.80 2.58
N LEU A 241 -20.79 -4.09 2.81
CA LEU A 241 -20.35 -5.12 1.87
C LEU A 241 -20.97 -4.89 0.48
N PHE A 242 -20.12 -4.88 -0.55
CA PHE A 242 -20.50 -4.81 -1.96
C PHE A 242 -19.74 -5.87 -2.75
N LEU A 243 -20.18 -6.14 -3.98
CA LEU A 243 -19.42 -6.93 -4.94
C LEU A 243 -18.77 -6.01 -5.97
N LEU A 244 -17.64 -6.46 -6.51
CA LEU A 244 -16.92 -5.85 -7.61
C LEU A 244 -17.28 -6.58 -8.90
N GLN A 245 -18.04 -5.89 -9.77
CA GLN A 245 -18.27 -6.36 -11.12
C GLN A 245 -17.13 -5.92 -12.02
N GLU A 246 -16.46 -6.88 -12.63
CA GLU A 246 -15.27 -6.67 -13.43
C GLU A 246 -15.57 -6.64 -14.94
N PHE A 247 -14.95 -5.70 -15.64
CA PHE A 247 -14.91 -5.65 -17.11
C PHE A 247 -13.45 -5.56 -17.58
N ARG A 248 -13.02 -6.55 -18.39
CA ARG A 248 -11.70 -6.57 -19.03
C ARG A 248 -11.85 -6.27 -20.52
N PHE A 249 -10.97 -5.41 -21.02
CA PHE A 249 -10.83 -5.05 -22.42
C PHE A 249 -9.41 -5.39 -22.85
N ASP A 250 -9.26 -6.13 -23.94
CA ASP A 250 -7.99 -6.39 -24.60
C ASP A 250 -7.94 -5.66 -25.95
N HIS A 251 -6.79 -5.70 -26.61
CA HIS A 251 -6.61 -5.15 -27.95
C HIS A 251 -7.00 -3.66 -28.09
N VAL A 252 -6.91 -2.89 -27.00
CA VAL A 252 -7.29 -1.47 -26.99
C VAL A 252 -6.16 -0.67 -27.66
N PRO A 253 -6.40 -0.03 -28.81
CA PRO A 253 -5.35 0.68 -29.54
C PRO A 253 -4.89 1.91 -28.75
N TYR A 254 -3.58 2.05 -28.58
CA TYR A 254 -2.97 3.19 -27.89
C TYR A 254 -3.02 4.44 -28.79
N THR A 255 -4.08 5.23 -28.67
CA THR A 255 -4.37 6.38 -29.53
C THR A 255 -4.41 7.69 -28.73
N PRO A 256 -4.23 8.86 -29.37
CA PRO A 256 -4.37 10.15 -28.70
C PRO A 256 -5.73 10.37 -28.02
N ALA A 257 -6.81 9.81 -28.57
CA ALA A 257 -8.14 9.88 -27.97
C ALA A 257 -8.22 9.09 -26.65
N LEU A 258 -7.66 7.88 -26.64
CA LEU A 258 -7.54 7.07 -25.43
C LEU A 258 -6.67 7.75 -24.37
N GLN A 259 -5.52 8.30 -24.80
CA GLN A 259 -4.59 9.00 -23.91
C GLN A 259 -5.25 10.20 -23.23
N ARG A 260 -5.99 11.02 -23.98
CA ARG A 260 -6.75 12.15 -23.40
C ARG A 260 -7.83 11.68 -22.44
N ALA A 261 -8.68 10.74 -22.85
CA ALA A 261 -9.77 10.24 -22.02
C ALA A 261 -9.28 9.71 -20.66
N ILE A 262 -8.17 8.99 -20.63
CA ILE A 262 -7.61 8.46 -19.39
C ILE A 262 -6.80 9.51 -18.62
N GLY A 263 -6.01 10.34 -19.30
CA GLY A 263 -5.18 11.36 -18.64
C GLY A 263 -6.00 12.42 -17.92
N GLU A 264 -7.12 12.81 -18.54
CA GLU A 264 -8.08 13.78 -18.01
C GLU A 264 -9.17 13.11 -17.12
N LEU A 265 -9.14 11.78 -17.01
CA LEU A 265 -10.15 10.97 -16.33
C LEU A 265 -11.60 11.20 -16.86
N ASP A 266 -11.74 11.47 -18.15
CA ASP A 266 -13.03 11.48 -18.85
C ASP A 266 -13.54 10.05 -19.08
N MET A 267 -14.25 9.54 -18.08
CA MET A 267 -14.80 8.18 -18.08
C MET A 267 -15.90 7.99 -19.13
N GLU A 268 -16.57 9.06 -19.56
CA GLU A 268 -17.60 8.97 -20.60
C GLU A 268 -16.96 8.84 -21.98
N ALA A 269 -15.94 9.65 -22.28
CA ALA A 269 -15.14 9.47 -23.49
C ALA A 269 -14.48 8.08 -23.54
N LEU A 270 -13.93 7.61 -22.42
CA LEU A 270 -13.37 6.26 -22.32
C LEU A 270 -14.44 5.18 -22.62
N ARG A 271 -15.63 5.31 -22.03
CA ARG A 271 -16.76 4.40 -22.25
C ARG A 271 -17.17 4.34 -23.72
N VAL A 272 -17.31 5.50 -24.37
CA VAL A 272 -17.65 5.60 -25.80
C VAL A 272 -16.58 4.91 -26.66
N LEU A 273 -15.30 5.17 -26.38
CA LEU A 273 -14.19 4.54 -27.11
C LEU A 273 -14.19 3.01 -26.97
N LEU A 274 -14.33 2.49 -25.75
CA LEU A 274 -14.32 1.04 -25.48
C LEU A 274 -15.54 0.33 -26.08
N ASN A 275 -16.72 0.94 -26.00
CA ASN A 275 -17.94 0.35 -26.54
C ASN A 275 -17.93 0.34 -28.08
N LYS A 276 -17.37 1.39 -28.71
CA LYS A 276 -17.14 1.40 -30.16
C LYS A 276 -16.18 0.27 -30.59
N LEU A 277 -15.11 0.03 -29.83
CA LEU A 277 -14.20 -1.09 -30.11
C LEU A 277 -14.89 -2.45 -29.99
N ALA A 278 -15.78 -2.60 -29.00
CA ALA A 278 -16.57 -3.82 -28.85
C ALA A 278 -17.50 -4.05 -30.04
N GLU A 279 -18.14 -3.01 -30.57
CA GLU A 279 -18.98 -3.06 -31.77
C GLU A 279 -18.19 -3.44 -33.03
N GLU A 280 -16.98 -2.89 -33.17
CA GLU A 280 -16.07 -3.18 -34.28
C GLU A 280 -15.37 -4.55 -34.19
N SER A 281 -15.50 -5.27 -33.07
CA SER A 281 -14.80 -6.54 -32.84
C SER A 281 -15.27 -7.68 -33.76
N GLY A 282 -16.49 -7.57 -34.30
CA GLY A 282 -17.13 -8.64 -35.07
C GLY A 282 -17.59 -9.83 -34.21
N LEU A 283 -17.43 -9.77 -32.89
CA LEU A 283 -17.92 -10.80 -31.97
C LEU A 283 -19.46 -10.71 -31.83
N PRO A 284 -20.14 -11.85 -31.56
CA PRO A 284 -21.56 -11.85 -31.17
C PRO A 284 -21.81 -10.93 -29.96
N GLU A 285 -22.98 -10.30 -29.91
CA GLU A 285 -23.33 -9.31 -28.87
C GLU A 285 -23.12 -9.83 -27.43
N ASN A 286 -23.46 -11.10 -27.17
CA ASN A 286 -23.28 -11.75 -25.87
C ASN A 286 -21.80 -12.02 -25.49
N GLN A 287 -20.87 -11.84 -26.42
CA GLN A 287 -19.43 -11.96 -26.20
C GLN A 287 -18.72 -10.59 -26.20
N GLN A 288 -19.42 -9.52 -26.54
CA GLN A 288 -18.88 -8.17 -26.53
C GLN A 288 -18.79 -7.63 -25.09
N VAL A 289 -17.59 -7.28 -24.65
CA VAL A 289 -17.40 -6.60 -23.38
C VAL A 289 -17.57 -5.10 -23.56
N ARG A 290 -18.52 -4.51 -22.83
CA ARG A 290 -18.84 -3.09 -22.89
C ARG A 290 -18.62 -2.45 -21.52
N MET A 291 -18.06 -1.26 -21.51
CA MET A 291 -17.98 -0.43 -20.30
C MET A 291 -19.38 0.11 -20.01
N PRO A 292 -19.95 -0.18 -18.83
CA PRO A 292 -21.32 0.18 -18.53
C PRO A 292 -21.47 1.67 -18.20
N GLN A 293 -22.68 2.18 -18.40
CA GLN A 293 -23.11 3.49 -17.87
C GLN A 293 -23.17 3.41 -16.34
N GLN A 294 -22.64 4.41 -15.64
CA GLN A 294 -22.76 4.47 -14.19
C GLN A 294 -24.22 4.75 -13.76
N THR A 295 -24.65 4.10 -12.68
CA THR A 295 -25.96 4.31 -12.03
C THR A 295 -25.78 4.39 -10.51
N GLU A 296 -26.86 4.60 -9.74
CA GLU A 296 -26.79 4.57 -8.28
C GLU A 296 -26.33 3.23 -7.71
N SER A 297 -26.67 2.12 -8.39
CA SER A 297 -26.33 0.75 -7.99
C SER A 297 -25.13 0.17 -8.76
N LEU A 298 -24.51 0.94 -9.65
CA LEU A 298 -23.36 0.52 -10.45
C LEU A 298 -22.37 1.68 -10.56
N LYS A 299 -21.43 1.77 -9.62
CA LYS A 299 -20.49 2.90 -9.53
C LYS A 299 -19.08 2.47 -9.86
N LEU A 300 -18.41 3.19 -10.76
CA LEU A 300 -17.02 2.92 -11.08
C LEU A 300 -16.17 3.07 -9.82
N TYR A 301 -15.30 2.11 -9.58
CA TYR A 301 -14.43 2.06 -8.41
C TYR A 301 -12.97 1.92 -8.79
N HIS A 302 -12.66 1.09 -9.79
CA HIS A 302 -11.29 0.77 -10.14
C HIS A 302 -11.02 0.99 -11.62
N LEU A 303 -9.87 1.60 -11.92
CA LEU A 303 -9.32 1.68 -13.27
C LEU A 303 -7.85 1.23 -13.23
N GLU A 304 -7.53 0.26 -14.08
CA GLU A 304 -6.19 -0.26 -14.25
C GLU A 304 -5.89 -0.52 -15.73
N LEU A 305 -4.68 -0.16 -16.12
CA LEU A 305 -4.12 -0.42 -17.44
C LEU A 305 -2.94 -1.38 -17.28
N ALA A 306 -2.80 -2.31 -18.21
CA ALA A 306 -1.61 -3.14 -18.32
C ALA A 306 -1.03 -3.04 -19.74
N LEU A 307 0.30 -2.87 -19.81
CA LEU A 307 1.02 -2.78 -21.07
C LEU A 307 2.12 -3.84 -21.09
N ASN A 308 2.19 -4.56 -22.20
CA ASN A 308 3.32 -5.42 -22.51
C ASN A 308 4.36 -4.61 -23.30
N PRO A 309 5.47 -4.19 -22.69
CA PRO A 309 6.46 -3.34 -23.37
C PRO A 309 7.18 -4.07 -24.53
N HIS A 310 7.03 -5.39 -24.64
CA HIS A 310 7.62 -6.20 -25.71
C HIS A 310 6.68 -6.50 -26.88
N HIS A 311 5.40 -6.17 -26.74
CA HIS A 311 4.35 -6.40 -27.73
C HIS A 311 3.42 -5.20 -27.77
N PHE A 312 4.00 -4.06 -28.14
CA PHE A 312 3.34 -2.76 -28.14
C PHE A 312 3.61 -2.00 -29.44
N GLU A 313 2.57 -1.41 -30.02
CA GLU A 313 2.65 -0.52 -31.18
C GLU A 313 1.53 0.54 -31.11
N PRO A 314 1.84 1.85 -31.19
CA PRO A 314 0.83 2.89 -31.17
C PRO A 314 -0.26 2.68 -32.24
N GLY A 315 -1.52 2.85 -31.86
CA GLY A 315 -2.68 2.67 -32.75
C GLY A 315 -3.00 1.23 -33.15
N SER A 316 -2.15 0.23 -32.85
CA SER A 316 -2.40 -1.17 -33.21
C SER A 316 -3.41 -1.81 -32.26
N LYS A 317 -4.43 -2.49 -32.82
CA LYS A 317 -5.33 -3.36 -32.04
C LYS A 317 -4.61 -4.65 -31.61
N GLU A 318 -3.80 -5.24 -32.50
CA GLU A 318 -3.06 -6.49 -32.19
C GLU A 318 -2.05 -6.32 -31.06
N LYS A 319 -1.34 -5.18 -31.07
CA LYS A 319 -0.31 -4.80 -30.08
C LYS A 319 -0.79 -3.67 -29.16
N GLY A 320 -2.08 -3.70 -28.85
CA GLY A 320 -2.75 -2.73 -28.00
C GLY A 320 -2.47 -2.93 -26.51
N ILE A 321 -3.15 -2.14 -25.70
CA ILE A 321 -3.10 -2.23 -24.24
C ILE A 321 -4.30 -2.99 -23.69
N TYR A 322 -4.21 -3.34 -22.42
CA TYR A 322 -5.28 -3.97 -21.67
C TYR A 322 -5.85 -2.98 -20.67
N ILE A 323 -7.18 -2.95 -20.55
CA ILE A 323 -7.89 -2.11 -19.59
C ILE A 323 -8.77 -3.00 -18.72
N ARG A 324 -8.74 -2.75 -17.42
CA ARG A 324 -9.58 -3.41 -16.43
C ARG A 324 -10.31 -2.35 -15.63
N THR A 325 -11.63 -2.47 -15.57
CA THR A 325 -12.46 -1.64 -14.72
C THR A 325 -13.25 -2.49 -13.74
N PHE A 326 -13.45 -2.00 -12.52
CA PHE A 326 -14.41 -2.59 -11.60
C PHE A 326 -15.46 -1.58 -11.16
N TYR A 327 -16.68 -2.06 -11.02
CA TYR A 327 -17.81 -1.31 -10.51
C TYR A 327 -18.31 -1.93 -9.20
N LYS A 328 -18.64 -1.09 -8.22
CA LYS A 328 -19.36 -1.53 -7.02
C LYS A 328 -20.82 -1.82 -7.40
N ILE A 329 -21.29 -2.99 -7.03
CA ILE A 329 -22.71 -3.38 -7.07
C ILE A 329 -23.20 -3.80 -5.69
N PRO A 330 -24.49 -3.61 -5.37
CA PRO A 330 -25.08 -4.12 -4.12
C PRO A 330 -24.79 -5.60 -3.92
N CYS A 331 -24.38 -5.97 -2.71
CA CYS A 331 -24.20 -7.36 -2.36
C CYS A 331 -25.58 -8.03 -2.19
N PRO A 332 -25.89 -9.10 -2.94
CA PRO A 332 -27.19 -9.78 -2.84
C PRO A 332 -27.43 -10.32 -1.41
N PRO A 333 -28.70 -10.30 -0.93
CA PRO A 333 -29.05 -10.97 0.32
C PRO A 333 -28.61 -12.44 0.28
N GLY A 334 -27.95 -12.90 1.34
CA GLY A 334 -27.50 -14.29 1.46
C GLY A 334 -26.16 -14.62 0.78
N TYR A 335 -25.54 -13.69 0.01
CA TYR A 335 -24.20 -13.92 -0.55
C TYR A 335 -23.18 -14.24 0.54
N GLN A 336 -22.48 -15.36 0.41
CA GLN A 336 -21.44 -15.80 1.35
C GLN A 336 -20.06 -15.71 0.68
N PRO A 337 -19.20 -14.78 1.14
CA PRO A 337 -17.83 -14.66 0.65
C PRO A 337 -17.03 -15.94 0.90
N ILE A 338 -16.23 -16.36 -0.08
CA ILE A 338 -15.39 -17.55 0.01
C ILE A 338 -13.93 -17.14 0.27
N HIS A 339 -13.49 -17.34 1.51
CA HIS A 339 -12.08 -17.18 1.88
C HIS A 339 -11.38 -18.53 1.99
N ASN A 340 -10.62 -18.92 0.96
CA ASN A 340 -9.79 -20.12 1.00
C ASN A 340 -8.43 -19.83 1.65
N ARG A 341 -8.34 -19.89 3.00
CA ARG A 341 -7.04 -19.79 3.71
C ARG A 341 -6.06 -20.92 3.33
N LEU A 342 -6.59 -22.08 2.92
CA LEU A 342 -5.82 -23.28 2.59
C LEU A 342 -5.19 -23.25 1.19
N GLU A 343 -5.62 -22.35 0.30
CA GLU A 343 -4.90 -22.01 -0.95
C GLU A 343 -3.64 -21.15 -0.65
N SER A 344 -2.94 -21.49 0.43
CA SER A 344 -1.59 -21.03 0.79
C SER A 344 -0.52 -21.48 -0.22
N GLY A 345 -0.90 -22.28 -1.24
CA GLY A 345 -0.07 -22.70 -2.36
C GLY A 345 -0.51 -22.04 -3.67
N ARG A 346 0.40 -21.25 -4.27
CA ARG A 346 0.42 -20.86 -5.70
C ARG A 346 -0.91 -20.37 -6.30
N THR A 347 -1.64 -19.50 -5.63
CA THR A 347 -2.69 -18.72 -6.31
C THR A 347 -2.05 -17.52 -7.01
N PHE A 348 -1.80 -17.66 -8.32
CA PHE A 348 -1.44 -16.53 -9.17
C PHE A 348 -2.67 -15.65 -9.38
N SER A 349 -2.61 -14.38 -9.00
CA SER A 349 -3.66 -13.43 -9.34
C SER A 349 -3.83 -13.36 -10.86
N PRO A 350 -5.04 -13.19 -11.42
CA PRO A 350 -5.23 -12.97 -12.85
C PRO A 350 -4.78 -11.57 -13.32
N ASP A 351 -3.93 -10.89 -12.54
CA ASP A 351 -3.35 -9.59 -12.83
C ASP A 351 -1.87 -9.70 -13.25
N LEU A 352 -1.24 -8.55 -13.43
CA LEU A 352 0.15 -8.45 -13.85
C LEU A 352 1.13 -9.13 -12.89
N ASN A 353 0.87 -9.08 -11.59
CA ASN A 353 1.73 -9.72 -10.60
C ASN A 353 1.71 -11.23 -10.76
N GLY A 354 0.53 -11.82 -11.02
CA GLY A 354 0.43 -13.25 -11.31
C GLY A 354 1.09 -13.65 -12.63
N ILE A 355 1.03 -12.79 -13.66
CA ILE A 355 1.78 -12.99 -14.92
C ILE A 355 3.28 -13.10 -14.61
N ILE A 356 3.86 -12.10 -13.93
CA ILE A 356 5.31 -12.05 -13.68
C ILE A 356 5.77 -13.21 -12.80
N SER A 357 4.93 -13.64 -11.89
CA SER A 357 5.23 -14.79 -11.04
C SER A 357 5.30 -16.10 -11.83
N ARG A 358 4.41 -16.29 -12.82
CA ARG A 358 4.48 -17.42 -13.75
C ARG A 358 5.69 -17.30 -14.69
N VAL A 359 6.07 -16.08 -15.08
CA VAL A 359 7.31 -15.84 -15.85
C VAL A 359 8.52 -16.33 -15.05
N LEU A 360 8.61 -15.96 -13.78
CA LEU A 360 9.72 -16.35 -12.90
C LEU A 360 9.80 -17.84 -12.63
N GLU A 361 8.65 -18.49 -12.38
CA GLU A 361 8.61 -19.95 -12.17
C GLU A 361 9.10 -20.71 -13.40
N ALA A 362 8.71 -20.28 -14.61
CA ALA A 362 9.10 -20.95 -15.85
C ALA A 362 10.49 -20.56 -16.38
N ALA A 363 10.99 -19.35 -16.09
CA ALA A 363 12.31 -18.90 -16.56
C ALA A 363 13.48 -19.33 -15.64
N GLY A 364 13.20 -19.58 -14.35
CA GLY A 364 14.21 -19.90 -13.34
C GLY A 364 15.11 -18.70 -12.94
N PRO A 365 16.01 -18.88 -11.95
CA PRO A 365 16.83 -17.79 -11.40
C PRO A 365 17.85 -17.18 -12.38
N ALA A 366 18.10 -17.84 -13.51
CA ALA A 366 19.08 -17.46 -14.52
C ALA A 366 18.45 -17.20 -15.90
N GLY A 367 17.14 -16.94 -15.95
CA GLY A 367 16.41 -16.70 -17.19
C GLY A 367 17.03 -15.55 -18.00
N SER A 368 17.50 -15.85 -19.21
CA SER A 368 18.02 -14.84 -20.13
C SER A 368 16.87 -14.05 -20.78
N MET A 369 17.14 -12.84 -21.27
CA MET A 369 16.15 -12.04 -22.01
C MET A 369 15.51 -12.79 -23.21
N ILE A 370 16.21 -13.79 -23.75
CA ILE A 370 15.74 -14.64 -24.86
C ILE A 370 14.51 -15.46 -24.45
N THR A 371 14.43 -15.92 -23.20
CA THR A 371 13.30 -16.73 -22.70
C THR A 371 12.20 -15.87 -22.08
N ILE A 372 12.52 -14.69 -21.55
CA ILE A 372 11.57 -13.83 -20.83
C ILE A 372 10.55 -13.19 -21.78
N LYS A 373 10.97 -12.65 -22.92
CA LYS A 373 10.07 -11.98 -23.86
C LYS A 373 8.96 -12.90 -24.41
N PRO A 374 9.25 -14.11 -24.93
CA PRO A 374 8.20 -15.04 -25.37
C PRO A 374 7.22 -15.41 -24.25
N LEU A 375 7.72 -15.57 -23.02
CA LEU A 375 6.93 -15.98 -21.86
C LEU A 375 5.99 -14.86 -21.37
N VAL A 376 6.49 -13.61 -21.31
CA VAL A 376 5.67 -12.42 -21.03
C VAL A 376 4.55 -12.31 -22.09
N ASN A 377 4.89 -12.43 -23.38
CA ASN A 377 3.91 -12.38 -24.47
C ASN A 377 2.83 -13.46 -24.34
N ALA A 378 3.23 -14.70 -24.07
CA ALA A 378 2.31 -15.82 -23.92
C ALA A 378 1.34 -15.61 -22.74
N LEU A 379 1.85 -15.15 -21.60
CA LEU A 379 1.06 -14.96 -20.39
C LEU A 379 0.08 -13.81 -20.51
N PHE A 380 0.49 -12.66 -21.06
CA PHE A 380 -0.43 -11.56 -21.39
C PHE A 380 -1.61 -12.01 -22.25
N LYS A 381 -1.32 -12.75 -23.33
CA LYS A 381 -2.34 -13.30 -24.24
C LYS A 381 -3.28 -14.31 -23.57
N SER A 382 -2.83 -14.98 -22.52
CA SER A 382 -3.63 -16.00 -21.81
C SER A 382 -4.45 -15.43 -20.65
N THR A 383 -3.97 -14.38 -19.98
CA THR A 383 -4.49 -13.92 -18.69
C THR A 383 -5.40 -12.70 -18.79
N LEU A 384 -5.09 -11.75 -19.69
CA LEU A 384 -5.77 -10.45 -19.75
C LEU A 384 -6.81 -10.34 -20.87
N ARG A 385 -7.38 -11.46 -21.31
CA ARG A 385 -8.40 -11.46 -22.36
C ARG A 385 -9.65 -10.68 -21.96
N ALA A 386 -10.37 -10.17 -22.95
CA ALA A 386 -11.69 -9.58 -22.76
C ALA A 386 -12.60 -10.57 -22.03
N ALA A 387 -13.18 -10.13 -20.92
CA ALA A 387 -14.02 -10.96 -20.06
C ALA A 387 -14.88 -10.11 -19.12
N GLN A 388 -15.99 -10.71 -18.67
CA GLN A 388 -16.80 -10.22 -17.56
C GLN A 388 -16.94 -11.35 -16.53
N PRO A 389 -15.95 -11.51 -15.63
CA PRO A 389 -16.02 -12.51 -14.57
C PRO A 389 -17.20 -12.29 -13.63
N GLN A 390 -17.54 -13.35 -12.87
CA GLN A 390 -18.56 -13.26 -11.83
C GLN A 390 -18.16 -12.22 -10.77
N PRO A 391 -19.09 -11.36 -10.32
CA PRO A 391 -18.81 -10.40 -9.27
C PRO A 391 -18.43 -11.10 -7.95
N MET A 392 -17.43 -10.55 -7.28
CA MET A 392 -16.88 -11.08 -6.02
C MET A 392 -16.66 -9.93 -5.02
N THR A 393 -16.50 -10.21 -3.74
CA THR A 393 -16.10 -9.18 -2.77
C THR A 393 -14.67 -8.69 -3.02
N ILE A 394 -14.25 -7.65 -2.30
CA ILE A 394 -12.85 -7.17 -2.32
C ILE A 394 -11.90 -8.28 -1.87
N GLY A 395 -12.21 -8.95 -0.76
CA GLY A 395 -11.37 -10.00 -0.20
C GLY A 395 -11.26 -11.23 -1.09
N GLU A 396 -12.31 -11.56 -1.84
CA GLU A 396 -12.31 -12.62 -2.85
C GLU A 396 -11.53 -12.23 -4.11
N THR A 397 -11.59 -10.95 -4.50
CA THR A 397 -10.94 -10.40 -5.70
C THR A 397 -9.44 -10.22 -5.51
N PHE A 398 -9.04 -9.60 -4.41
CA PHE A 398 -7.65 -9.26 -4.09
C PHE A 398 -7.13 -10.21 -3.02
N ARG A 399 -6.72 -11.41 -3.43
CA ARG A 399 -6.24 -12.44 -2.51
C ARG A 399 -4.79 -12.24 -2.10
N HIS A 400 -4.35 -13.06 -1.16
CA HIS A 400 -2.94 -13.15 -0.80
C HIS A 400 -2.15 -13.86 -1.91
N THR A 401 -1.33 -13.10 -2.64
CA THR A 401 -0.34 -13.66 -3.56
C THR A 401 1.00 -13.75 -2.86
N ARG A 402 1.52 -14.98 -2.67
CA ARG A 402 2.90 -15.21 -2.25
C ARG A 402 3.74 -15.58 -3.45
N PHE A 403 4.79 -14.81 -3.67
CA PHE A 403 5.73 -15.05 -4.74
C PHE A 403 6.94 -15.82 -4.21
N LYS A 404 7.41 -16.81 -4.98
CA LYS A 404 8.74 -17.41 -4.78
C LYS A 404 9.63 -16.95 -5.94
N GLY A 405 10.84 -16.51 -5.63
CA GLY A 405 11.78 -15.96 -6.60
C GLY A 405 12.02 -14.46 -6.43
N GLN A 406 13.16 -14.00 -6.91
CA GLN A 406 13.59 -12.61 -6.79
C GLN A 406 12.77 -11.74 -7.77
N ILE A 407 11.70 -11.13 -7.28
CA ILE A 407 10.92 -10.13 -8.02
C ILE A 407 11.55 -8.75 -7.80
N ALA A 408 11.73 -8.02 -8.89
CA ALA A 408 11.97 -6.60 -8.85
C ALA A 408 10.63 -5.87 -9.08
N SER A 409 10.26 -5.04 -8.12
CA SER A 409 9.05 -4.21 -8.21
C SER A 409 9.40 -2.78 -7.86
N ALA A 410 9.31 -1.90 -8.84
CA ALA A 410 9.44 -0.45 -8.68
C ALA A 410 8.11 0.21 -8.99
N ALA A 411 7.74 1.24 -8.23
CA ALA A 411 6.52 1.99 -8.50
C ALA A 411 6.76 3.48 -8.30
N LEU A 412 6.21 4.27 -9.20
CA LEU A 412 6.21 5.73 -9.13
C LEU A 412 4.77 6.24 -9.24
N ALA A 413 4.44 7.34 -8.55
CA ALA A 413 3.22 8.08 -8.83
C ALA A 413 3.53 9.33 -9.64
N VAL A 414 2.64 9.65 -10.58
CA VAL A 414 2.60 10.88 -11.38
C VAL A 414 1.18 11.43 -11.40
N ALA A 415 1.03 12.69 -11.82
CA ALA A 415 -0.29 13.22 -12.18
C ALA A 415 -0.87 12.40 -13.35
N THR A 416 -2.18 12.19 -13.38
CA THR A 416 -2.82 11.40 -14.45
C THR A 416 -2.57 12.00 -15.84
N GLU A 417 -2.47 13.32 -15.94
CA GLU A 417 -2.13 14.04 -17.18
C GLU A 417 -0.74 13.71 -17.74
N ASP A 418 0.22 13.34 -16.87
CA ASP A 418 1.59 12.99 -17.27
C ASP A 418 1.78 11.49 -17.56
N VAL A 419 0.80 10.64 -17.26
CA VAL A 419 0.98 9.18 -17.23
C VAL A 419 1.46 8.61 -18.58
N PHE A 420 0.92 9.13 -19.68
CA PHE A 420 1.27 8.65 -21.01
C PHE A 420 2.62 9.16 -21.47
N ARG A 421 3.00 10.39 -21.10
CA ARG A 421 4.35 10.92 -21.31
C ARG A 421 5.40 10.06 -20.59
N VAL A 422 5.13 9.62 -19.36
CA VAL A 422 5.99 8.70 -18.60
C VAL A 422 6.03 7.32 -19.25
N THR A 423 4.87 6.81 -19.68
CA THR A 423 4.77 5.50 -20.36
C THR A 423 5.61 5.47 -21.64
N GLU A 424 5.54 6.54 -22.45
CA GLU A 424 6.36 6.69 -23.66
C GLU A 424 7.85 6.72 -23.36
N VAL A 425 8.28 7.43 -22.30
CA VAL A 425 9.68 7.41 -21.83
C VAL A 425 10.16 5.98 -21.54
N ILE A 426 9.33 5.19 -20.84
CA ILE A 426 9.66 3.81 -20.49
C ILE A 426 9.73 2.94 -21.75
N LEU A 427 8.79 3.08 -22.67
CA LEU A 427 8.77 2.32 -23.93
C LEU A 427 9.97 2.65 -24.81
N GLU A 428 10.38 3.92 -24.90
CA GLU A 428 11.57 4.35 -25.64
C GLU A 428 12.87 3.82 -25.01
N LEU A 429 12.96 3.81 -23.68
CA LEU A 429 14.08 3.18 -22.99
C LEU A 429 14.10 1.67 -23.22
N ASN A 430 12.94 1.01 -23.19
CA ASN A 430 12.81 -0.43 -23.39
C ASN A 430 13.26 -0.88 -24.79
N LYS A 431 13.09 -0.05 -25.82
CA LYS A 431 13.63 -0.31 -27.17
C LYS A 431 15.16 -0.39 -27.19
N LYS A 432 15.85 0.33 -26.30
CA LYS A 432 17.31 0.41 -26.20
C LYS A 432 17.89 -0.61 -25.21
N GLN A 433 17.22 -0.76 -24.08
CA GLN A 433 17.59 -1.68 -23.00
C GLN A 433 16.32 -2.44 -22.58
N PRO A 434 16.11 -3.67 -23.10
CA PRO A 434 14.93 -4.45 -22.80
C PRO A 434 14.73 -4.70 -21.30
N PHE A 435 13.58 -4.30 -20.78
CA PHE A 435 13.12 -4.53 -19.42
C PHE A 435 12.48 -5.91 -19.31
N ALA A 436 12.96 -6.78 -18.41
CA ALA A 436 12.42 -8.12 -18.18
C ALA A 436 11.14 -8.11 -17.33
N GLY A 437 10.09 -7.46 -17.82
CA GLY A 437 8.90 -7.25 -17.01
C GLY A 437 7.76 -6.60 -17.79
N ALA A 438 6.85 -6.00 -17.04
CA ALA A 438 5.68 -5.38 -17.60
C ALA A 438 5.21 -4.18 -16.79
N LEU A 439 4.30 -3.40 -17.38
CA LEU A 439 3.82 -2.15 -16.81
C LEU A 439 2.36 -2.30 -16.38
N ALA A 440 2.08 -1.91 -15.14
CA ALA A 440 0.71 -1.71 -14.65
C ALA A 440 0.52 -0.25 -14.24
N LEU A 441 -0.59 0.33 -14.62
CA LEU A 441 -0.96 1.71 -14.31
C LEU A 441 -2.26 1.67 -13.53
N ARG A 442 -2.22 2.09 -12.26
CA ARG A 442 -3.38 2.09 -11.36
C ARG A 442 -3.74 3.51 -10.97
N PHE A 443 -5.01 3.87 -11.13
CA PHE A 443 -5.47 5.24 -10.92
C PHE A 443 -6.09 5.38 -9.54
N VAL A 444 -5.68 6.40 -8.79
CA VAL A 444 -6.11 6.63 -7.42
C VAL A 444 -6.28 8.13 -7.16
N LYS A 445 -7.18 8.46 -6.25
CA LYS A 445 -7.31 9.82 -5.73
C LYS A 445 -6.04 10.22 -4.97
N GLY A 446 -5.68 11.50 -5.06
CA GLY A 446 -4.57 12.09 -4.30
C GLY A 446 -4.75 11.98 -2.79
N THR A 447 -3.69 11.56 -2.09
CA THR A 447 -3.67 11.49 -0.63
C THR A 447 -3.32 12.85 -0.01
N ARG A 448 -3.79 13.08 1.22
CA ARG A 448 -3.40 14.22 2.05
C ARG A 448 -2.21 13.94 2.95
N ALA A 449 -1.73 12.70 3.00
CA ALA A 449 -0.55 12.36 3.79
C ALA A 449 0.67 13.16 3.31
N LEU A 450 1.39 13.82 4.23
CA LEU A 450 2.42 14.80 3.86
C LEU A 450 3.54 14.19 3.00
N LEU A 451 3.91 12.94 3.29
CA LEU A 451 4.86 12.16 2.50
C LEU A 451 4.18 10.98 1.79
N GLY A 452 2.86 11.00 1.62
CA GLY A 452 2.16 10.00 0.81
C GLY A 452 2.57 10.12 -0.65
N PHE A 453 3.07 9.03 -1.25
CA PHE A 453 3.62 9.13 -2.60
C PHE A 453 2.54 9.40 -3.67
N THR A 454 1.29 8.98 -3.48
CA THR A 454 0.14 9.32 -4.32
C THR A 454 -0.34 10.78 -4.10
N LYS A 455 0.58 11.75 -4.14
CA LYS A 455 0.35 13.14 -3.73
C LYS A 455 -0.43 14.00 -4.72
N PHE A 456 -0.48 13.60 -5.99
CA PHE A 456 -1.10 14.40 -7.05
C PHE A 456 -2.62 14.32 -6.91
N ALA A 457 -3.33 15.41 -7.17
CA ALA A 457 -4.79 15.51 -6.98
C ALA A 457 -5.53 14.30 -7.57
N ASN A 458 -5.16 13.95 -8.81
CA ASN A 458 -5.41 12.65 -9.42
C ASN A 458 -4.05 12.01 -9.66
N SER A 459 -3.80 10.85 -9.05
CA SER A 459 -2.54 10.13 -9.17
C SER A 459 -2.71 8.89 -10.04
N CYS A 460 -1.75 8.63 -10.92
CA CYS A 460 -1.55 7.31 -11.48
C CYS A 460 -0.29 6.70 -10.87
N VAL A 461 -0.40 5.50 -10.31
CA VAL A 461 0.75 4.70 -9.90
C VAL A 461 1.15 3.81 -11.07
N LEU A 462 2.32 4.06 -11.62
CA LEU A 462 2.95 3.24 -12.64
C LEU A 462 3.92 2.26 -11.96
N GLU A 463 3.58 0.98 -12.02
CA GLU A 463 4.39 -0.12 -11.56
C GLU A 463 5.20 -0.73 -12.71
N MET A 464 6.48 -0.95 -12.46
CA MET A 464 7.39 -1.70 -13.31
C MET A 464 7.81 -2.94 -12.55
N ASP A 465 7.15 -4.05 -12.86
CA ASP A 465 7.35 -5.32 -12.17
C ASP A 465 8.02 -6.31 -13.11
N GLY A 466 9.02 -7.03 -12.62
CA GLY A 466 9.81 -7.94 -13.44
C GLY A 466 10.78 -8.80 -12.65
N VAL A 467 11.71 -9.44 -13.37
CA VAL A 467 12.78 -10.25 -12.78
C VAL A 467 13.79 -9.35 -12.09
N ASP A 468 14.14 -9.65 -10.83
CA ASP A 468 15.20 -8.91 -10.14
C ASP A 468 16.58 -9.30 -10.67
N ALA A 469 17.22 -8.34 -11.33
CA ALA A 469 18.54 -8.49 -11.91
C ALA A 469 19.22 -7.13 -12.00
N PRO A 470 20.57 -7.08 -12.08
CA PRO A 470 21.30 -5.82 -12.22
C PRO A 470 20.82 -4.95 -13.41
N PHE A 471 20.47 -5.57 -14.53
CA PHE A 471 19.96 -4.84 -15.71
C PHE A 471 18.55 -4.27 -15.49
N THR A 472 17.68 -4.95 -14.72
CA THR A 472 16.35 -4.46 -14.34
C THR A 472 16.49 -3.27 -13.38
N ARG A 473 17.36 -3.39 -12.37
CA ARG A 473 17.63 -2.28 -11.44
C ARG A 473 18.23 -1.08 -12.18
N LYS A 474 19.16 -1.31 -13.12
CA LYS A 474 19.67 -0.26 -14.00
C LYS A 474 18.55 0.39 -14.82
N PHE A 475 17.63 -0.40 -15.38
CA PHE A 475 16.50 0.13 -16.14
C PHE A 475 15.63 1.07 -15.29
N PHE A 476 15.34 0.71 -14.03
CA PHE A 476 14.62 1.60 -13.11
C PHE A 476 15.35 2.92 -12.88
N SER A 477 16.67 2.87 -12.63
CA SER A 477 17.50 4.07 -12.53
C SER A 477 17.39 4.94 -13.77
N ASP A 478 17.55 4.36 -14.96
CA ASP A 478 17.55 5.10 -16.21
C ASP A 478 16.19 5.77 -16.47
N VAL A 479 15.08 5.11 -16.13
CA VAL A 479 13.74 5.71 -16.17
C VAL A 479 13.68 6.92 -15.26
N TRP A 480 14.02 6.79 -13.97
CA TRP A 480 13.94 7.90 -13.03
C TRP A 480 14.84 9.09 -13.41
N HIS A 481 16.10 8.84 -13.80
CA HIS A 481 16.98 9.90 -14.28
C HIS A 481 16.42 10.56 -15.55
N ARG A 482 15.79 9.80 -16.45
CA ARG A 482 15.16 10.37 -17.64
C ARG A 482 13.97 11.25 -17.30
N LEU A 483 13.17 10.90 -16.29
CA LEU A 483 12.10 11.76 -15.78
C LEU A 483 12.65 13.07 -15.20
N GLU A 484 13.75 13.01 -14.44
CA GLU A 484 14.44 14.19 -13.90
C GLU A 484 14.95 15.12 -15.02
N VAL A 485 15.58 14.57 -16.06
CA VAL A 485 16.04 15.32 -17.24
C VAL A 485 14.88 15.98 -18.00
N LEU A 486 13.74 15.30 -18.06
CA LEU A 486 12.53 15.81 -18.73
C LEU A 486 11.67 16.70 -17.83
N GLN A 487 12.10 16.93 -16.59
CA GLN A 487 11.38 17.73 -15.59
C GLN A 487 9.94 17.22 -15.37
N ILE A 488 9.72 15.90 -15.44
CA ILE A 488 8.40 15.30 -15.17
C ILE A 488 8.29 15.08 -13.67
N PRO A 489 7.32 15.70 -12.97
CA PRO A 489 7.14 15.48 -11.54
C PRO A 489 6.73 14.04 -11.24
N TYR A 490 7.41 13.39 -10.30
CA TYR A 490 7.04 12.07 -9.81
C TYR A 490 7.26 11.94 -8.31
N THR A 491 6.82 10.83 -7.74
CA THR A 491 7.20 10.34 -6.41
C THR A 491 7.47 8.84 -6.48
N LEU A 492 8.20 8.29 -5.51
CA LEU A 492 8.47 6.86 -5.43
C LEU A 492 7.72 6.20 -4.27
N HIS A 493 7.24 4.98 -4.49
CA HIS A 493 6.58 4.21 -3.45
C HIS A 493 7.58 3.78 -2.36
N TRP A 494 7.26 4.04 -1.08
CA TRP A 494 8.18 3.80 0.04
C TRP A 494 8.52 2.32 0.26
N GLY A 495 7.53 1.43 0.11
CA GLY A 495 7.70 -0.02 0.25
C GLY A 495 8.21 -0.78 -0.99
N LYS A 496 8.47 -0.10 -2.11
CA LYS A 496 8.95 -0.72 -3.37
C LYS A 496 10.43 -0.38 -3.60
N LEU A 497 11.05 -0.90 -4.65
CA LEU A 497 12.43 -0.55 -4.98
C LEU A 497 12.55 0.94 -5.29
N ASN A 498 13.40 1.64 -4.52
CA ASN A 498 13.54 3.10 -4.53
C ASN A 498 14.97 3.54 -4.17
N PHE A 499 15.96 2.75 -4.56
CA PHE A 499 17.37 2.89 -4.14
C PHE A 499 18.08 4.16 -4.65
N ILE A 500 17.45 4.97 -5.50
CA ILE A 500 17.98 6.29 -5.91
C ILE A 500 17.67 7.42 -4.91
N LEU A 501 16.77 7.17 -3.95
CA LEU A 501 16.32 8.20 -3.03
C LEU A 501 17.50 8.78 -2.26
N ASN A 502 17.49 10.10 -2.10
CA ASN A 502 18.39 10.85 -1.25
C ASN A 502 17.64 12.10 -0.77
N GLU A 503 18.25 12.87 0.13
CA GLU A 503 17.65 14.10 0.64
C GLU A 503 17.17 15.05 -0.46
N GLN A 504 18.01 15.33 -1.47
CA GLN A 504 17.67 16.25 -2.55
C GLN A 504 16.44 15.77 -3.32
N ARG A 505 16.38 14.48 -3.64
CA ARG A 505 15.24 13.87 -4.35
C ARG A 505 13.97 13.87 -3.52
N VAL A 506 14.06 13.57 -2.23
CA VAL A 506 12.89 13.64 -1.33
C VAL A 506 12.36 15.07 -1.27
N ARG A 507 13.24 16.07 -1.13
CA ARG A 507 12.85 17.49 -1.17
C ARG A 507 12.33 17.94 -2.52
N HIS A 508 12.84 17.41 -3.64
CA HIS A 508 12.30 17.68 -4.98
C HIS A 508 10.91 17.06 -5.16
N MET A 509 10.71 15.83 -4.67
CA MET A 509 9.43 15.15 -4.75
C MET A 509 8.35 15.84 -3.91
N TYR A 510 8.64 16.26 -2.67
CA TYR A 510 7.58 16.75 -1.77
C TYR A 510 7.60 18.26 -1.54
N GLY A 511 8.69 18.94 -1.89
CA GLY A 511 8.92 20.34 -1.56
C GLY A 511 9.49 20.53 -0.14
N ASN A 512 10.34 21.55 0.04
CA ASN A 512 11.02 21.81 1.31
C ASN A 512 10.03 22.00 2.48
N LEU A 513 9.02 22.86 2.29
CA LEU A 513 8.03 23.16 3.33
C LEU A 513 7.30 21.91 3.82
N GLN A 514 6.97 21.00 2.91
CA GLN A 514 6.24 19.77 3.24
C GLN A 514 7.11 18.80 4.05
N VAL A 515 8.37 18.63 3.64
CA VAL A 515 9.36 17.79 4.34
C VAL A 515 9.66 18.38 5.71
N ASP A 516 9.87 19.70 5.80
CA ASP A 516 10.18 20.37 7.07
C ASP A 516 9.00 20.28 8.05
N LYS A 517 7.76 20.43 7.56
CA LYS A 517 6.55 20.20 8.36
C LYS A 517 6.50 18.76 8.89
N TRP A 518 6.79 17.76 8.05
CA TRP A 518 6.83 16.36 8.49
C TRP A 518 7.90 16.13 9.58
N LEU A 519 9.08 16.73 9.45
CA LEU A 519 10.15 16.68 10.45
C LEU A 519 9.73 17.35 11.78
N GLN A 520 9.04 18.49 11.71
CA GLN A 520 8.47 19.19 12.87
C GLN A 520 7.45 18.32 13.60
N CYS A 521 6.48 17.73 12.89
CA CYS A 521 5.52 16.80 13.47
C CYS A 521 6.21 15.63 14.17
N ARG A 522 7.23 15.03 13.54
CA ARG A 522 8.02 13.95 14.16
C ARG A 522 8.72 14.41 15.44
N ALA A 523 9.31 15.59 15.42
CA ALA A 523 10.04 16.15 16.57
C ALA A 523 9.13 16.55 17.74
N ALA A 524 7.88 16.92 17.46
CA ALA A 524 6.87 17.20 18.46
C ALA A 524 6.28 15.94 19.11
N LEU A 525 6.23 14.81 18.39
CA LEU A 525 5.74 13.54 18.94
C LEU A 525 6.81 12.75 19.71
N LEU A 526 8.05 12.75 19.23
CA LEU A 526 9.14 11.96 19.79
C LEU A 526 10.18 12.88 20.42
N ASP A 527 10.59 12.63 21.66
CA ASP A 527 11.76 13.28 22.24
C ASP A 527 13.07 12.87 21.52
N ALA A 528 14.18 13.58 21.77
CA ALA A 528 15.44 13.31 21.07
C ALA A 528 15.97 11.86 21.27
N PRO A 529 15.97 11.27 22.47
CA PRO A 529 16.35 9.87 22.66
C PRO A 529 15.46 8.89 21.89
N THR A 530 14.14 9.10 21.91
CA THR A 530 13.20 8.21 21.20
C THR A 530 13.32 8.37 19.69
N ARG A 531 13.52 9.59 19.17
CA ARG A 531 13.83 9.81 17.75
C ARG A 531 15.04 9.01 17.31
N LYS A 532 16.08 8.94 18.13
CA LYS A 532 17.29 8.15 17.83
C LYS A 532 16.98 6.67 17.67
N VAL A 533 16.14 6.10 18.55
CA VAL A 533 15.72 4.69 18.47
C VAL A 533 15.05 4.36 17.14
N PHE A 534 14.17 5.24 16.65
CA PHE A 534 13.41 5.01 15.41
C PHE A 534 14.06 5.61 14.16
N THR A 535 15.31 6.05 14.23
CA THR A 535 16.07 6.51 13.06
C THR A 535 16.89 5.36 12.48
N ASN A 536 16.87 5.22 11.16
CA ASN A 536 17.65 4.22 10.43
C ASN A 536 18.38 4.82 9.23
N ASP A 537 19.23 4.01 8.60
CA ASP A 537 20.04 4.39 7.45
C ASP A 537 19.20 4.87 6.26
N PHE A 538 18.03 4.26 6.03
CA PHE A 538 17.11 4.70 5.00
C PHE A 538 16.65 6.15 5.23
N MET A 539 16.31 6.51 6.48
CA MET A 539 15.93 7.87 6.83
C MET A 539 17.10 8.83 6.72
N MET A 540 18.30 8.44 7.15
CA MET A 540 19.52 9.27 7.03
C MET A 540 19.86 9.56 5.56
N GLN A 541 19.80 8.53 4.70
CA GLN A 541 19.97 8.68 3.25
C GLN A 541 18.97 9.67 2.67
N CYS A 542 17.73 9.64 3.14
CA CYS A 542 16.65 10.52 2.70
C CYS A 542 16.63 11.91 3.38
N GLY A 543 17.54 12.20 4.32
CA GLY A 543 17.53 13.44 5.12
C GLY A 543 16.32 13.58 6.05
N LEU A 544 15.66 12.47 6.38
CA LEU A 544 14.45 12.40 7.22
C LEU A 544 14.75 12.15 8.70
N ASP A 545 16.03 12.04 9.05
CA ASP A 545 16.56 11.97 10.41
C ASP A 545 16.81 13.34 11.04
N LYS A 546 16.93 14.38 10.20
CA LYS A 546 17.35 15.73 10.60
C LYS A 546 16.42 16.31 11.66
N SER A 547 17.01 17.09 12.56
CA SER A 547 16.19 17.91 13.45
C SER A 547 15.57 19.04 12.63
N PRO A 548 14.31 19.41 12.91
CA PRO A 548 13.70 20.53 12.22
C PRO A 548 14.54 21.79 12.48
N ALA A 549 14.65 22.67 11.48
CA ALA A 549 15.16 24.01 11.72
C ALA A 549 14.34 24.64 12.85
N ALA A 550 14.98 25.40 13.75
CA ALA A 550 14.26 26.17 14.76
C ALA A 550 13.14 26.95 14.06
N PRO A 551 11.92 27.02 14.63
CA PRO A 551 10.83 27.74 13.99
C PRO A 551 11.33 29.14 13.64
N VAL A 552 11.21 29.53 12.38
CA VAL A 552 11.45 30.91 11.97
C VAL A 552 10.37 31.72 12.68
N ALA A 553 10.82 32.56 13.62
CA ALA A 553 9.97 33.38 14.48
C ALA A 553 9.04 34.30 13.70
#